data_AF-A0A4Y3PFK8-F1
#
_entry.id   AF-A0A4Y3PFK8-F1
#
_cell.length_a   1.000
_cell.length_b   1.000
_cell.length_c   1.000
_cell.angle_alpha   90.00
_cell.angle_beta   90.00
_cell.angle_gamma   90.00
#
_symmetry.space_group_name_H-M   'P 1'
#
loop_
_entity.id
_entity.type
_entity.pdbx_description
1 polymer ?
#
loop_
_entity_poly.entity_id
_entity_poly.type
_entity_poly.pdbx_seq_one_letter_code
_entity_poly.pdbx_strand_id
1 'polypeptide(L)'
;METNSKLPQTKWYAVKVLFESVHSGGSDQQKNEDNAENNMKLFEESIILVKDTNMEKAIEIAEKFAKKAEHESLNSFGETVKHQFVRHLHAFELNDDKITIGTEIYSRFIHVGQEISASDVIKRYYPEVLDEDGDSE
;
A
#
# COMPACT_ATOMS: atom_id res chain seq x y z
N MET A 1 18.16 7.85 45.91
CA MET A 1 18.44 7.32 44.56
C MET A 1 17.28 7.73 43.69
N GLU A 2 17.38 8.86 43.01
CA GLU A 2 16.36 9.28 42.06
C GLU A 2 16.56 8.48 40.77
N THR A 3 15.67 7.53 40.50
CA THR A 3 15.58 6.90 39.20
C THR A 3 15.08 7.96 38.22
N ASN A 4 16.00 8.61 37.52
CA ASN A 4 15.69 9.37 36.30
C ASN A 4 15.16 8.38 35.26
N SER A 5 13.88 8.03 35.34
CA SER A 5 13.20 7.30 34.27
C SER A 5 13.07 8.26 33.10
N LYS A 6 14.05 8.22 32.18
CA LYS A 6 13.88 8.82 30.86
C LYS A 6 12.58 8.27 30.28
N LEU A 7 11.63 9.15 29.97
CA LEU A 7 10.45 8.79 29.19
C LEU A 7 10.91 8.03 27.95
N PRO A 8 10.26 6.92 27.58
CA PRO A 8 10.66 6.15 26.41
C PRO A 8 10.60 7.07 25.19
N GLN A 9 11.74 7.24 24.52
CA GLN A 9 11.84 8.06 23.32
C GLN A 9 11.00 7.40 22.24
N THR A 10 10.06 8.16 21.68
CA THR A 10 9.23 7.71 20.57
C THR A 10 9.88 8.11 19.26
N LYS A 11 9.70 7.26 18.25
CA LYS A 11 10.17 7.46 16.88
C LYS A 11 9.01 7.38 15.91
N TRP A 12 9.21 7.90 14.72
CA TRP A 12 8.26 7.76 13.63
C TRP A 12 8.54 6.48 12.85
N TYR A 13 7.48 5.81 12.44
CA TYR A 13 7.53 4.62 11.60
C TYR A 13 6.54 4.78 10.47
N ALA A 14 6.97 4.48 9.25
CA ALA A 14 6.09 4.29 8.11
C ALA A 14 5.82 2.81 7.94
N VAL A 15 4.58 2.40 8.15
CA VAL A 15 4.15 1.00 8.03
C VAL A 15 3.39 0.84 6.73
N LYS A 16 3.96 0.04 5.84
CA LYS A 16 3.33 -0.35 4.59
C LYS A 16 2.33 -1.49 4.83
N VAL A 17 1.12 -1.31 4.35
CA VAL A 17 0.03 -2.28 4.40
C VAL A 17 -0.50 -2.58 2.99
N LEU A 18 -1.07 -3.77 2.83
CA LEU A 18 -1.67 -4.23 1.58
C LEU A 18 -3.17 -4.46 1.79
N PHE A 19 -3.97 -3.97 0.85
CA PHE A 19 -5.38 -4.26 0.74
C PHE A 19 -5.68 -5.01 -0.56
N GLU A 20 -6.76 -5.78 -0.58
CA GLU A 20 -7.32 -6.42 -1.78
C GLU A 20 -8.74 -5.90 -2.01
N SER A 21 -9.05 -5.57 -3.26
CA SER A 21 -10.40 -5.22 -3.70
C SER A 21 -11.11 -6.49 -4.18
N VAL A 22 -12.02 -7.00 -3.34
CA VAL A 22 -12.75 -8.24 -3.58
C VAL A 22 -14.14 -7.92 -4.12
N HIS A 23 -14.40 -8.34 -5.37
CA HIS A 23 -15.69 -8.18 -6.02
C HIS A 23 -16.62 -9.35 -5.64
N SER A 24 -17.87 -9.04 -5.31
CA SER A 24 -18.89 -10.03 -4.96
C SER A 24 -20.26 -9.59 -5.47
N GLY A 25 -21.02 -10.53 -6.03
CA GLY A 25 -22.27 -10.22 -6.73
C GLY A 25 -22.02 -9.70 -8.15
N GLY A 26 -22.88 -10.12 -9.07
CA GLY A 26 -22.74 -9.93 -10.52
C GLY A 26 -23.46 -11.10 -11.20
N SER A 27 -24.35 -10.79 -12.15
CA SER A 27 -25.07 -11.85 -12.88
C SER A 27 -24.09 -12.68 -13.70
N ASP A 28 -24.32 -13.99 -13.86
CA ASP A 28 -23.45 -14.84 -14.69
C ASP A 28 -23.39 -14.37 -16.15
N GLN A 29 -24.31 -13.50 -16.59
CA GLN A 29 -24.26 -12.83 -17.90
C GLN A 29 -23.12 -11.82 -18.03
N GLN A 30 -22.70 -11.16 -16.95
CA GLN A 30 -21.56 -10.21 -16.96
C GLN A 30 -20.19 -10.90 -16.85
N LYS A 31 -20.15 -12.16 -16.40
CA LYS A 31 -18.92 -12.98 -16.33
C LYS A 31 -18.52 -13.63 -17.66
N ASN A 32 -19.42 -13.61 -18.65
CA ASN A 32 -19.27 -14.31 -19.93
C ASN A 32 -18.85 -13.40 -21.10
N GLU A 33 -18.71 -12.09 -20.87
CA GLU A 33 -17.95 -11.25 -21.79
C GLU A 33 -16.46 -11.48 -21.45
N ASP A 34 -15.66 -11.88 -22.44
CA ASP A 34 -14.21 -12.16 -22.40
C ASP A 34 -13.35 -10.93 -21.97
N ASN A 35 -13.77 -10.17 -20.96
CA ASN A 35 -12.97 -9.13 -20.37
C ASN A 35 -11.98 -9.78 -19.41
N ALA A 36 -10.76 -10.02 -19.89
CA ALA A 36 -9.63 -10.46 -19.08
C ALA A 36 -9.43 -9.59 -17.81
N GLU A 37 -9.87 -8.32 -17.85
CA GLU A 37 -9.91 -7.39 -16.72
C GLU A 37 -10.85 -7.83 -15.58
N ASN A 38 -11.99 -8.47 -15.87
CA ASN A 38 -12.91 -8.99 -14.85
C ASN A 38 -12.35 -10.19 -14.06
N ASN A 39 -11.25 -10.78 -14.52
CA ASN A 39 -10.55 -11.87 -13.82
C ASN A 39 -9.25 -11.42 -13.13
N MET A 40 -8.95 -10.12 -13.12
CA MET A 40 -7.76 -9.60 -12.42
C MET A 40 -8.08 -9.29 -10.97
N LYS A 41 -7.16 -9.68 -10.08
CA LYS A 41 -7.19 -9.23 -8.68
C LYS A 41 -6.57 -7.84 -8.59
N LEU A 42 -7.26 -6.94 -7.89
CA LEU A 42 -6.76 -5.60 -7.61
C LEU A 42 -6.27 -5.51 -6.18
N PHE A 43 -5.06 -4.98 -6.00
CA PHE A 43 -4.45 -4.74 -4.70
C PHE A 43 -4.05 -3.27 -4.56
N GLU A 44 -4.21 -2.73 -3.35
CA GLU A 44 -3.75 -1.38 -3.00
C GLU A 44 -2.61 -1.49 -1.98
N GLU A 45 -1.50 -0.81 -2.25
CA GLU A 45 -0.45 -0.57 -1.28
C GLU A 45 -0.68 0.80 -0.61
N SER A 46 -0.71 0.81 0.72
CA SER A 46 -0.88 2.04 1.50
C SER A 46 0.19 2.16 2.58
N ILE A 47 0.55 3.39 2.96
CA ILE A 47 1.58 3.66 3.97
C ILE A 47 0.94 4.45 5.12
N ILE A 48 0.96 3.85 6.31
CA ILE A 48 0.43 4.44 7.54
C ILE A 48 1.58 4.93 8.40
N LEU A 49 1.58 6.22 8.68
CA LEU A 49 2.56 6.84 9.56
C LEU A 49 2.14 6.67 11.04
N VAL A 50 3.04 6.16 11.87
CA VAL A 50 2.80 5.90 13.30
C VAL A 50 3.95 6.45 14.14
N LYS A 51 3.64 7.05 15.29
CA LYS A 51 4.64 7.42 16.29
C LYS A 51 4.52 6.50 17.49
N ASP A 52 5.56 5.72 17.77
CA ASP A 52 5.59 4.84 18.95
C ASP A 52 7.03 4.63 19.45
N THR A 53 7.16 3.89 20.53
CA THR A 53 8.37 3.48 21.21
C THR A 53 9.17 2.41 20.48
N ASN A 54 8.52 1.56 19.66
CA ASN A 54 9.18 0.52 18.88
C ASN A 54 8.38 0.16 17.61
N MET A 55 9.05 -0.55 16.70
CA MET A 55 8.49 -0.94 15.42
C MET A 55 7.33 -1.94 15.56
N GLU A 56 7.39 -2.89 16.49
CA GLU A 56 6.32 -3.89 16.65
C GLU A 56 4.98 -3.23 17.00
N LYS A 57 4.98 -2.30 17.96
CA LYS A 57 3.79 -1.53 18.32
C LYS A 57 3.31 -0.65 17.17
N ALA A 58 4.24 -0.06 16.42
CA ALA A 58 3.87 0.74 15.25
C ALA A 58 3.13 -0.11 14.21
N ILE A 59 3.58 -1.34 13.97
CA ILE A 59 2.90 -2.31 13.10
C ILE A 59 1.51 -2.63 13.67
N GLU A 60 1.40 -3.00 14.95
CA GLU A 60 0.10 -3.30 15.57
C GLU A 60 -0.90 -2.15 15.46
N ILE A 61 -0.43 -0.92 15.63
CA ILE A 61 -1.25 0.29 15.49
C ILE A 61 -1.68 0.46 14.03
N ALA A 62 -0.75 0.35 13.08
CA ALA A 62 -1.05 0.45 11.66
C ALA A 62 -2.06 -0.61 11.20
N GLU A 63 -1.92 -1.86 11.63
CA GLU A 63 -2.90 -2.92 11.32
C GLU A 63 -4.28 -2.62 11.91
N LYS A 64 -4.36 -2.03 13.11
CA LYS A 64 -5.64 -1.59 13.69
C LYS A 64 -6.28 -0.47 12.86
N PHE A 65 -5.49 0.46 12.33
CA PHE A 65 -6.00 1.49 11.42
C PHE A 65 -6.43 0.89 10.08
N ALA A 66 -5.63 -0.01 9.51
CA ALA A 66 -5.94 -0.66 8.24
C ALA A 66 -7.24 -1.48 8.32
N LYS A 67 -7.43 -2.28 9.37
CA LYS A 67 -8.69 -3.01 9.61
C LYS A 67 -9.90 -2.10 9.78
N LYS A 68 -9.73 -0.91 10.37
CA LYS A 68 -10.82 0.08 10.49
C LYS A 68 -11.13 0.80 9.18
N ALA A 69 -10.19 0.79 8.23
CA ALA A 69 -10.35 1.38 6.91
C ALA A 69 -11.00 0.42 5.89
N GLU A 70 -11.21 -0.85 6.27
CA GLU A 70 -12.00 -1.78 5.48
C GLU A 70 -13.41 -1.21 5.27
N HIS A 71 -13.90 -1.31 4.05
CA HIS A 71 -15.23 -0.83 3.70
C HIS A 71 -15.79 -1.59 2.50
N GLU A 72 -17.09 -1.39 2.30
CA GLU A 72 -17.84 -1.99 1.20
C GLU A 72 -18.53 -0.86 0.42
N SER A 73 -18.50 -0.94 -0.89
CA SER A 73 -19.15 0.02 -1.79
C SER A 73 -19.77 -0.70 -2.99
N LEU A 74 -20.66 -0.03 -3.72
CA LEU A 74 -21.14 -0.49 -5.01
C LEU A 74 -20.32 0.17 -6.12
N ASN A 75 -19.81 -0.61 -7.06
CA ASN A 75 -19.18 -0.05 -8.26
C ASN A 75 -20.26 0.48 -9.24
N SER A 76 -19.80 1.06 -10.36
CA SER A 76 -20.67 1.58 -11.43
C SER A 76 -21.58 0.53 -12.07
N PHE A 77 -21.26 -0.76 -11.90
CA PHE A 77 -22.03 -1.89 -12.41
C PHE A 77 -23.03 -2.44 -11.39
N GLY A 78 -23.12 -1.83 -10.19
CA GLY A 78 -23.99 -2.30 -9.12
C GLY A 78 -23.48 -3.54 -8.39
N GLU A 79 -22.20 -3.90 -8.57
CA GLU A 79 -21.54 -5.00 -7.88
C GLU A 79 -20.97 -4.51 -6.55
N THR A 80 -20.99 -5.40 -5.55
CA THR A 80 -20.40 -5.10 -4.25
C THR A 80 -18.89 -5.29 -4.32
N VAL A 81 -18.15 -4.22 -4.03
CA VAL A 81 -16.68 -4.22 -3.91
C VAL A 81 -16.30 -4.03 -2.45
N LYS A 82 -15.56 -5.00 -1.92
CA LYS A 82 -15.01 -4.96 -0.56
C LYS A 82 -13.53 -4.61 -0.62
N HIS A 83 -13.15 -3.54 0.07
CA HIS A 83 -11.76 -3.18 0.29
C HIS A 83 -11.31 -3.81 1.61
N GLN A 84 -10.46 -4.84 1.54
CA GLN A 84 -10.12 -5.69 2.70
C GLN A 84 -8.63 -5.64 3.01
N PHE A 85 -8.28 -5.52 4.28
CA PHE A 85 -6.90 -5.53 4.73
C PHE A 85 -6.34 -6.94 4.64
N VAL A 86 -5.23 -7.11 3.92
CA VAL A 86 -4.56 -8.40 3.76
C VAL A 86 -3.52 -8.59 4.87
N ARG A 87 -2.53 -7.70 4.95
CA ARG A 87 -1.42 -7.75 5.91
C ARG A 87 -0.56 -6.49 5.85
N HIS A 88 0.28 -6.27 6.87
CA HIS A 88 1.44 -5.40 6.71
C HIS A 88 2.50 -6.08 5.81
N LEU A 89 3.24 -5.27 5.06
CA LEU A 89 4.33 -5.73 4.18
C LEU A 89 5.70 -5.38 4.74
N HIS A 90 5.85 -4.17 5.27
CA HIS A 90 7.12 -3.66 5.76
C HIS A 90 6.89 -2.51 6.75
N ALA A 91 7.86 -2.25 7.63
CA ALA A 91 7.88 -1.07 8.49
C ALA A 91 9.26 -0.43 8.45
N PHE A 92 9.30 0.88 8.25
CA PHE A 92 10.51 1.66 8.17
C PHE A 92 10.56 2.65 9.33
N GLU A 93 11.64 2.65 10.11
CA GLU A 93 11.89 3.68 11.12
C GLU A 93 12.41 4.95 10.43
N LEU A 94 11.75 6.07 10.67
CA LEU A 94 12.21 7.36 10.16
C LEU A 94 13.28 7.88 11.14
N ASN A 95 14.44 8.22 10.59
CA ASN A 95 15.57 8.72 11.38
C ASN A 95 15.32 10.12 11.98
N ASP A 96 14.29 10.82 11.51
CA ASP A 96 13.95 12.17 11.95
C ASP A 96 12.95 12.19 13.11
N ASP A 97 13.26 12.94 14.18
CA ASP A 97 12.33 13.16 15.31
C ASP A 97 11.07 13.97 14.89
N LYS A 98 11.20 14.77 13.83
CA LYS A 98 10.15 15.62 13.25
C LYS A 98 10.09 15.41 11.76
N ILE A 99 8.87 15.27 11.23
CA ILE A 99 8.65 15.15 9.80
C ILE A 99 8.63 16.55 9.20
N THR A 100 9.55 16.81 8.27
CA THR A 100 9.72 18.10 7.62
C THR A 100 9.77 17.93 6.10
N ILE A 101 9.83 19.04 5.36
CA ILE A 101 9.97 19.00 3.91
C ILE A 101 11.26 18.25 3.56
N GLY A 102 11.13 17.22 2.71
CA GLY A 102 12.25 16.36 2.30
C GLY A 102 12.48 15.12 3.17
N THR A 103 11.74 14.93 4.27
CA THR A 103 11.81 13.67 5.04
C THR A 103 11.34 12.50 4.17
N GLU A 104 12.21 11.51 3.96
CA GLU A 104 11.83 10.27 3.28
C GLU A 104 10.92 9.44 4.17
N ILE A 105 9.68 9.21 3.72
CA ILE A 105 8.70 8.42 4.46
C ILE A 105 8.82 6.93 4.10
N TYR A 106 9.20 6.62 2.86
CA TYR A 106 9.29 5.24 2.40
C TYR A 106 10.24 5.10 1.21
N SER A 107 11.01 4.02 1.20
CA SER A 107 11.80 3.58 0.05
C SER A 107 11.72 2.05 -0.09
N ARG A 108 11.89 1.54 -1.31
CA ARG A 108 11.98 0.10 -1.60
C ARG A 108 13.10 -0.20 -2.56
N PHE A 109 13.71 -1.37 -2.39
CA PHE A 109 14.54 -1.97 -3.43
C PHE A 109 13.68 -2.83 -4.35
N ILE A 110 13.89 -2.68 -5.66
CA ILE A 110 13.30 -3.53 -6.68
C ILE A 110 14.41 -4.39 -7.27
N HIS A 111 14.31 -5.71 -7.08
CA HIS A 111 15.27 -6.65 -7.66
C HIS A 111 14.76 -7.11 -9.03
N VAL A 112 15.56 -6.86 -10.06
CA VAL A 112 15.31 -7.34 -11.43
C VAL A 112 16.57 -7.97 -12.01
N GLY A 113 16.42 -8.76 -13.07
CA GLY A 113 17.56 -9.33 -13.80
C GLY A 113 18.42 -8.24 -14.44
N GLN A 114 19.68 -8.56 -14.73
CA GLN A 114 20.63 -7.60 -15.32
C GLN A 114 20.22 -7.13 -16.73
N GLU A 115 19.42 -7.94 -17.40
CA GLU A 115 18.86 -7.71 -18.72
C GLU A 115 17.65 -6.76 -18.72
N ILE A 116 17.06 -6.48 -17.56
CA ILE A 116 15.85 -5.65 -17.43
C ILE A 116 16.26 -4.18 -17.38
N SER A 117 15.74 -3.39 -18.32
CA SER A 117 16.00 -1.95 -18.37
C SER A 117 15.17 -1.18 -17.33
N ALA A 118 15.54 0.07 -17.05
CA ALA A 118 14.72 0.95 -16.21
C ALA A 118 13.31 1.16 -16.81
N SER A 119 13.18 1.21 -18.14
CA SER A 119 11.88 1.34 -18.82
C SER A 119 11.00 0.11 -18.57
N ASP A 120 11.59 -1.09 -18.56
CA ASP A 120 10.86 -2.33 -18.25
C ASP A 120 10.39 -2.36 -16.79
N VAL A 121 11.21 -1.84 -15.86
CA VAL A 121 10.82 -1.68 -14.44
C VAL A 121 9.63 -0.74 -14.31
N ILE A 122 9.68 0.42 -14.97
CA ILE A 122 8.59 1.41 -14.96
C ILE A 122 7.32 0.78 -15.51
N LYS A 123 7.37 0.21 -16.72
CA LYS A 123 6.22 -0.43 -17.36
C LYS A 123 5.59 -1.54 -16.52
N ARG A 124 6.40 -2.29 -15.78
CA ARG A 124 5.92 -3.42 -14.97
C ARG A 124 5.32 -3.00 -13.64
N TYR A 125 5.94 -2.07 -12.94
CA TYR A 125 5.62 -1.77 -11.53
C TYR A 125 4.95 -0.42 -11.32
N TYR A 126 4.95 0.43 -12.33
CA TYR A 126 4.38 1.77 -12.34
C TYR A 126 3.67 2.04 -13.67
N PRO A 127 2.78 1.14 -14.15
CA PRO A 127 2.11 1.33 -15.43
C PRO A 127 1.32 2.64 -15.51
N GLU A 128 0.91 3.20 -14.36
CA GLU A 128 0.18 4.47 -14.25
C GLU A 128 0.99 5.71 -14.66
N VAL A 129 2.32 5.62 -14.80
CA VAL A 129 3.14 6.75 -15.28
C VAL A 129 3.39 6.70 -16.79
N LEU A 130 2.92 5.67 -17.48
CA LEU A 130 2.94 5.60 -18.93
C LEU A 130 1.69 6.30 -19.44
N ASP A 131 1.85 7.42 -20.14
CA ASP A 131 0.74 8.11 -20.79
C ASP A 131 0.04 7.15 -21.80
N GLU A 132 -1.30 7.20 -21.88
CA GLU A 132 -2.07 6.44 -22.88
C GLU A 132 -1.82 6.95 -24.32
N ASP A 133 -1.20 8.12 -24.45
CA ASP A 133 -0.83 8.71 -25.73
C ASP A 133 0.58 8.28 -26.11
N GLY A 134 0.63 7.22 -26.93
CA GLY A 134 1.87 6.65 -27.43
C GLY A 134 2.82 7.67 -28.05
N ASP A 135 4.10 7.35 -27.91
CA ASP A 135 5.23 7.85 -28.69
C ASP A 135 4.79 8.28 -30.10
N SER A 136 4.61 9.59 -30.26
CA SER A 136 4.62 10.26 -31.55
C SER A 136 5.78 11.25 -31.55
N GLU A 137 6.99 10.70 -31.59
CA GLU A 137 8.16 11.37 -32.16
C GLU A 137 8.39 10.90 -33.60
#